data_AF-A0AAN8RVD5-F1
#
_entry.id   AF-A0AAN8RVD5-F1
#
_cell.length_a   1.000
_cell.length_b   1.000
_cell.length_c   1.000
_cell.angle_alpha   90.00
_cell.angle_beta   90.00
_cell.angle_gamma   90.00
#
_symmetry.space_group_name_H-M   'P 1'
#
loop_
_entity.id
_entity.type
_entity.pdbx_description
1 polymer ?
#
loop_
_entity_poly.entity_id
_entity_poly.type
_entity_poly.pdbx_seq_one_letter_code
_entity_poly.pdbx_strand_id
1 'polypeptide(L)'
;MPEPILKKRRSQEHLEHDFAQALKVQNFQGFIKTHVANYKRRDLKKLQDLYKSAESEEEYKEMIGRLADKLTKRVEGDFPKTFEQTVDIVEKEEKEIVKERQKQNRSNSGPADSSIEAPSIDPNPIAPRNSGDQESVPLGSTGQQDPAKQPVSPNAGSSSGTAGNDDPQIPPNKLPRNDTMSTKVESVFSNDGKSSKSSETSAGSSIQGNNGALEPDITYNLPPQEELEQEYAAYAEDFIRRNFKGLLDPNSPDFKNMMRNAARKAKEIMEKYDITPEDAKKLTKLALYDFAILCDDSSSMISEYNDEGEDRITPMKDTLGRISEIATIIEPSGISLRFLNHDDESGDWDNMKSREVIYDRFAKVEEDWGGWTPLGTILDQKIIQPMVIDKMRSEKFVKPLIVVVITDGQPCGEADDAFKNAVIECKRSREVVGYGEAAVIFIISRVGSDKGARTFLSGLKRNKELREWVYCNMDRLDDNSAIMQRAAMVGEAQGDKEYAKKLLQVFLAALGQQTK
;
A
#
# COMPACT_ATOMS: atom_id res chain seq x y z
N MET A 1 41.84 -6.70 5.68
CA MET A 1 41.03 -6.74 4.45
C MET A 1 42.00 -6.53 3.30
N PRO A 2 42.11 -7.43 2.31
CA PRO A 2 42.62 -7.02 1.00
C PRO A 2 41.65 -5.98 0.41
N GLU A 3 42.16 -5.02 -0.36
CA GLU A 3 41.30 -4.10 -1.11
C GLU A 3 40.82 -4.76 -2.41
N PRO A 4 39.55 -4.59 -2.79
CA PRO A 4 39.06 -5.15 -4.05
C PRO A 4 39.67 -4.46 -5.27
N ILE A 5 39.90 -5.26 -6.32
CA ILE A 5 40.70 -4.86 -7.48
C ILE A 5 39.83 -4.33 -8.64
N LEU A 6 38.53 -4.67 -8.68
CA LEU A 6 37.58 -4.24 -9.72
C LEU A 6 37.15 -2.76 -9.55
N LYS A 7 38.07 -1.84 -9.85
CA LYS A 7 37.95 -0.38 -9.63
C LYS A 7 37.02 0.36 -10.60
N LYS A 8 36.46 -0.30 -11.62
CA LYS A 8 35.62 0.33 -12.66
C LYS A 8 34.14 0.00 -12.44
N ARG A 9 33.29 1.02 -12.30
CA ARG A 9 31.83 0.86 -12.26
C ARG A 9 31.34 0.26 -13.59
N ARG A 10 30.58 -0.84 -13.52
CA ARG A 10 29.99 -1.51 -14.68
C ARG A 10 28.59 -0.93 -14.91
N SER A 11 28.09 -0.88 -16.14
CA SER A 11 26.72 -0.36 -16.35
C SER A 11 25.70 -1.35 -15.81
N GLN A 12 24.55 -0.81 -15.41
CA GLN A 12 23.46 -1.57 -14.79
C GLN A 12 23.00 -2.72 -15.70
N GLU A 13 22.80 -2.44 -16.98
CA GLU A 13 22.44 -3.40 -18.04
C GLU A 13 23.43 -4.57 -18.15
N HIS A 14 24.74 -4.32 -17.99
CA HIS A 14 25.76 -5.37 -18.06
C HIS A 14 25.76 -6.28 -16.83
N LEU A 15 25.46 -5.75 -15.64
CA LEU A 15 25.31 -6.56 -14.42
C LEU A 15 24.06 -7.44 -14.49
N GLU A 16 22.95 -6.87 -15.00
CA GLU A 16 21.72 -7.61 -15.26
C GLU A 16 21.89 -8.68 -16.32
N HIS A 17 22.58 -8.39 -17.42
CA HIS A 17 22.89 -9.36 -18.46
C HIS A 17 23.71 -10.55 -17.90
N ASP A 18 24.81 -10.29 -17.19
CA ASP A 18 25.65 -11.35 -16.63
C ASP A 18 24.86 -12.27 -15.68
N PHE A 19 23.96 -11.69 -14.88
CA PHE A 19 23.14 -12.43 -13.95
C PHE A 19 21.98 -13.17 -14.63
N ALA A 20 21.41 -12.62 -15.70
CA ALA A 20 20.46 -13.30 -16.58
C ALA A 20 21.07 -14.55 -17.23
N GLN A 21 22.33 -14.46 -17.67
CA GLN A 21 23.08 -15.61 -18.20
C GLN A 21 23.30 -16.70 -17.14
N ALA A 22 23.63 -16.32 -15.90
CA ALA A 22 23.77 -17.27 -14.79
C ALA A 22 22.45 -17.97 -14.43
N LEU A 23 21.34 -17.22 -14.45
CA LEU A 23 19.97 -17.75 -14.30
C LEU A 23 19.47 -18.53 -15.53
N LYS A 24 20.17 -18.45 -16.67
CA LYS A 24 19.79 -19.01 -17.98
C LYS A 24 18.43 -18.50 -18.50
N VAL A 25 18.13 -17.22 -18.25
CA VAL A 25 16.89 -16.56 -18.67
C VAL A 25 17.14 -15.46 -19.69
N GLN A 26 16.26 -15.34 -20.69
CA GLN A 26 16.39 -14.29 -21.71
C GLN A 26 15.74 -12.96 -21.30
N ASN A 27 14.77 -12.97 -20.39
CA ASN A 27 14.15 -11.76 -19.84
C ASN A 27 14.42 -11.69 -18.33
N PHE A 28 15.47 -10.96 -17.96
CA PHE A 28 15.88 -10.76 -16.56
C PHE A 28 14.78 -10.10 -15.72
N GLN A 29 14.31 -8.94 -16.15
CA GLN A 29 13.33 -8.15 -15.41
C GLN A 29 12.00 -8.92 -15.25
N GLY A 30 11.57 -9.64 -16.29
CA GLY A 30 10.43 -10.56 -16.22
C GLY A 30 10.66 -11.69 -15.23
N PHE A 31 11.80 -12.38 -15.29
CA PHE A 31 12.10 -13.48 -14.35
C PHE A 31 12.10 -13.00 -12.90
N ILE A 32 12.77 -11.88 -12.60
CA ILE A 32 12.88 -11.32 -11.26
C ILE A 32 11.50 -10.87 -10.73
N LYS A 33 10.71 -10.14 -11.53
CA LYS A 33 9.34 -9.72 -11.16
C LYS A 33 8.42 -10.92 -10.87
N THR A 34 8.68 -12.08 -11.47
CA THR A 34 7.90 -13.31 -11.27
C THR A 34 8.40 -14.21 -10.13
N HIS A 35 9.71 -14.29 -9.87
CA HIS A 35 10.29 -15.32 -9.00
C HIS A 35 10.95 -14.80 -7.71
N VAL A 36 11.22 -13.50 -7.60
CA VAL A 36 11.98 -12.93 -6.48
C VAL A 36 11.10 -12.01 -5.63
N ALA A 37 10.63 -12.53 -4.50
CA ALA A 37 9.79 -11.79 -3.58
C ALA A 37 10.50 -10.55 -3.02
N ASN A 38 9.78 -9.42 -3.01
CA ASN A 38 10.21 -8.12 -2.48
C ASN A 38 11.46 -7.52 -3.17
N TYR A 39 11.74 -7.89 -4.42
CA TYR A 39 12.78 -7.25 -5.22
C TYR A 39 12.51 -5.75 -5.40
N LYS A 40 13.50 -4.93 -5.07
CA LYS A 40 13.49 -3.47 -5.26
C LYS A 40 14.59 -3.07 -6.24
N ARG A 41 14.37 -2.00 -7.02
CA ARG A 41 15.38 -1.47 -7.96
C ARG A 41 16.70 -1.08 -7.26
N ARG A 42 16.66 -0.78 -5.96
CA ARG A 42 17.85 -0.55 -5.12
C ARG A 42 18.70 -1.80 -4.89
N ASP A 43 18.15 -2.99 -5.02
CA ASP A 43 18.86 -4.26 -4.80
C ASP A 43 19.88 -4.54 -5.91
N LEU A 44 19.67 -3.96 -7.09
CA LEU A 44 20.65 -3.90 -8.17
C LEU A 44 21.94 -3.17 -7.76
N LYS A 45 21.86 -2.23 -6.81
CA LYS A 45 23.04 -1.61 -6.21
C LYS A 45 23.87 -2.64 -5.43
N LYS A 46 23.25 -3.67 -4.85
CA LYS A 46 23.96 -4.79 -4.23
C LYS A 46 24.64 -5.69 -5.27
N LEU A 47 24.12 -5.88 -6.48
CA LEU A 47 24.88 -6.54 -7.57
C LEU A 47 26.15 -5.74 -7.91
N GLN A 48 26.05 -4.41 -7.92
CA GLN A 48 27.20 -3.54 -8.13
C GLN A 48 28.20 -3.59 -6.95
N ASP A 49 27.74 -3.78 -5.72
CA ASP A 49 28.63 -3.92 -4.55
C ASP A 49 29.24 -5.33 -4.45
N LEU A 50 28.51 -6.38 -4.86
CA LEU A 50 29.01 -7.74 -5.05
C LEU A 50 30.11 -7.78 -6.12
N TYR A 51 29.91 -7.09 -7.25
CA TYR A 51 30.93 -6.90 -8.29
C TYR A 51 32.18 -6.20 -7.75
N LYS A 52 32.01 -5.16 -6.93
CA LYS A 52 33.13 -4.48 -6.25
C LYS A 52 33.76 -5.33 -5.14
N SER A 53 33.17 -6.42 -4.69
CA SER A 53 33.71 -7.25 -3.60
C SER A 53 34.64 -8.36 -4.09
N ALA A 54 34.55 -8.74 -5.37
CA ALA A 54 35.38 -9.77 -5.98
C ALA A 54 36.80 -9.25 -6.30
N GLU A 55 37.78 -10.13 -6.17
CA GLU A 55 39.18 -9.92 -6.53
C GLU A 55 39.40 -10.14 -8.05
N SER A 56 38.56 -10.94 -8.73
CA SER A 56 38.57 -11.12 -10.20
C SER A 56 37.19 -11.25 -10.87
N GLU A 57 37.13 -11.16 -12.21
CA GLU A 57 35.91 -11.41 -13.01
C GLU A 57 35.45 -12.88 -12.94
N GLU A 58 36.37 -13.82 -12.77
CA GLU A 58 36.08 -15.25 -12.58
C GLU A 58 35.39 -15.50 -11.23
N GLU A 59 35.89 -14.87 -10.16
CA GLU A 59 35.30 -14.94 -8.83
C GLU A 59 33.90 -14.28 -8.82
N TYR A 60 33.75 -13.10 -9.45
CA TYR A 60 32.44 -12.46 -9.62
C TYR A 60 31.43 -13.40 -10.30
N LYS A 61 31.82 -14.11 -11.36
CA LYS A 61 30.96 -15.09 -12.03
C LYS A 61 30.60 -16.27 -11.13
N GLU A 62 31.51 -16.74 -10.29
CA GLU A 62 31.25 -17.80 -9.30
C GLU A 62 30.27 -17.33 -8.20
N MET A 63 30.39 -16.08 -7.74
CA MET A 63 29.47 -15.46 -6.77
C MET A 63 28.07 -15.27 -7.35
N ILE A 64 27.99 -14.77 -8.59
CA ILE A 64 26.74 -14.60 -9.34
C ILE A 64 26.07 -15.94 -9.66
N GLY A 65 26.83 -16.99 -10.00
CA GLY A 65 26.32 -18.34 -10.17
C GLY A 65 25.71 -18.90 -8.88
N ARG A 66 26.40 -18.76 -7.74
CA ARG A 66 25.86 -19.17 -6.42
C ARG A 66 24.63 -18.38 -5.99
N LEU A 67 24.54 -17.10 -6.35
CA LEU A 67 23.36 -16.27 -6.14
C LEU A 67 22.17 -16.80 -6.95
N ALA A 68 22.37 -17.10 -8.24
CA ALA A 68 21.36 -17.68 -9.12
C ALA A 68 20.86 -19.06 -8.62
N ASP A 69 21.78 -19.94 -8.21
CA ASP A 69 21.46 -21.27 -7.67
C ASP A 69 20.65 -21.19 -6.36
N LYS A 70 20.94 -20.21 -5.49
CA LYS A 70 20.21 -20.05 -4.21
C LYS A 70 18.82 -19.44 -4.39
N LEU A 71 18.65 -18.56 -5.37
CA LEU A 71 17.34 -17.99 -5.73
C LEU A 71 16.46 -19.01 -6.47
N THR A 72 17.04 -20.00 -7.16
CA THR A 72 16.31 -21.04 -7.90
C THR A 72 16.10 -22.34 -7.10
N LYS A 73 16.81 -22.55 -5.99
CA LYS A 73 16.60 -23.67 -5.07
C LYS A 73 15.24 -23.58 -4.36
N ARG A 74 14.27 -24.34 -4.86
CA ARG A 74 13.07 -24.71 -4.08
C ARG A 74 13.50 -25.51 -2.84
N VAL A 75 13.16 -25.00 -1.66
CA VAL A 75 13.17 -25.77 -0.41
C VAL A 75 11.73 -26.18 -0.12
N GLU A 76 11.52 -27.42 0.29
CA GLU A 76 10.19 -27.95 0.61
C GLU A 76 9.61 -27.22 1.83
N GLY A 77 8.62 -26.34 1.60
CA GLY A 77 7.82 -25.71 2.65
C GLY A 77 8.45 -24.51 3.38
N ASP A 78 9.65 -24.05 3.00
CA ASP A 78 10.26 -22.84 3.58
C ASP A 78 10.38 -21.74 2.51
N PHE A 79 10.07 -20.49 2.88
CA PHE A 79 9.88 -19.40 1.93
C PHE A 79 11.16 -19.06 1.15
N PRO A 80 11.07 -18.70 -0.16
CA PRO A 80 12.23 -18.21 -0.90
C PRO A 80 12.72 -16.92 -0.24
N LYS A 81 13.96 -16.97 0.24
CA LYS A 81 14.65 -15.84 0.87
C LYS A 81 14.64 -14.64 -0.08
N THR A 82 14.53 -13.43 0.47
CA THR A 82 14.54 -12.22 -0.36
C THR A 82 15.85 -12.12 -1.14
N PHE A 83 15.85 -11.32 -2.21
CA PHE A 83 17.09 -11.05 -2.97
C PHE A 83 18.22 -10.59 -2.05
N GLU A 84 17.90 -9.60 -1.20
CA GLU A 84 18.75 -9.07 -0.14
C GLU A 84 19.31 -10.16 0.77
N GLN A 85 18.46 -11.01 1.36
CA GLN A 85 18.92 -12.12 2.22
C GLN A 85 19.82 -13.11 1.48
N THR A 86 19.60 -13.31 0.18
CA THR A 86 20.37 -14.27 -0.61
C THR A 86 21.74 -13.70 -1.01
N VAL A 87 21.82 -12.41 -1.34
CA VAL A 87 23.10 -11.70 -1.52
C VAL A 87 23.91 -11.71 -0.23
N ASP A 88 23.29 -11.36 0.91
CA ASP A 88 23.96 -11.33 2.21
C ASP A 88 24.51 -12.73 2.61
N ILE A 89 23.83 -13.81 2.21
CA ILE A 89 24.30 -15.20 2.37
C ILE A 89 25.51 -15.49 1.48
N VAL A 90 25.47 -15.11 0.19
CA VAL A 90 26.60 -15.32 -0.74
C VAL A 90 27.83 -14.54 -0.28
N GLU A 91 27.68 -13.28 0.13
CA GLU A 91 28.76 -12.50 0.72
C GLU A 91 29.34 -13.12 1.98
N LYS A 92 28.50 -13.71 2.83
CA LYS A 92 28.95 -14.36 4.07
C LYS A 92 29.68 -15.67 3.78
N GLU A 93 29.21 -16.47 2.83
CA GLU A 93 29.90 -17.67 2.36
C GLU A 93 31.26 -17.31 1.75
N GLU A 94 31.36 -16.24 0.95
CA GLU A 94 32.65 -15.81 0.41
C GLU A 94 33.63 -15.36 1.49
N LYS A 95 33.14 -14.62 2.50
CA LYS A 95 33.96 -14.21 3.66
C LYS A 95 34.49 -15.41 4.46
N GLU A 96 33.83 -16.58 4.43
CA GLU A 96 34.37 -17.81 5.02
C GLU A 96 35.31 -18.57 4.06
N ILE A 97 35.00 -18.66 2.77
CA ILE A 97 35.87 -19.25 1.73
C ILE A 97 37.23 -18.54 1.69
N VAL A 98 37.24 -17.20 1.71
CA VAL A 98 38.46 -16.38 1.75
C VAL A 98 39.26 -16.62 3.02
N LYS A 99 38.62 -16.74 4.19
CA LYS A 99 39.31 -17.11 5.45
C LYS A 99 39.91 -18.50 5.38
N GLU A 100 39.21 -19.46 4.78
CA GLU A 100 39.67 -20.84 4.67
C GLU A 100 40.84 -20.97 3.69
N ARG A 101 40.79 -20.29 2.53
CA ARG A 101 41.94 -20.13 1.61
C ARG A 101 43.15 -19.49 2.31
N GLN A 102 42.94 -18.43 3.09
CA GLN A 102 44.02 -17.77 3.87
C GLN A 102 44.58 -18.67 4.98
N LYS A 103 43.74 -19.53 5.58
CA LYS A 103 44.16 -20.52 6.59
C LYS A 103 44.98 -21.65 5.94
N GLN A 104 44.57 -22.15 4.78
CA GLN A 104 45.29 -23.17 4.01
C GLN A 104 46.66 -22.66 3.52
N ASN A 105 46.74 -21.41 3.03
CA ASN A 105 48.03 -20.77 2.68
C ASN A 105 48.96 -20.54 3.89
N ARG A 106 48.43 -20.48 5.12
CA ARG A 106 49.22 -20.43 6.35
C ARG A 106 49.60 -21.80 6.92
N SER A 107 48.90 -22.87 6.54
CA SER A 107 49.24 -24.24 6.96
C SER A 107 50.18 -24.95 5.97
N ASN A 108 50.26 -24.50 4.71
CA ASN A 108 51.25 -24.99 3.73
C ASN A 108 52.66 -24.40 3.91
N SER A 109 52.88 -23.54 4.92
CA SER A 109 54.20 -22.97 5.25
C SER A 109 54.76 -23.54 6.55
N GLY A 110 55.44 -24.69 6.46
CA GLY A 110 56.34 -25.16 7.52
C GLY A 110 56.89 -26.57 7.30
N PRO A 111 58.00 -26.94 7.98
CA PRO A 111 58.90 -26.10 8.76
C PRO A 111 60.09 -25.60 7.91
N ALA A 112 60.77 -24.55 8.37
CA ALA A 112 62.11 -24.23 7.88
C ALA A 112 63.12 -25.18 8.54
N ASP A 113 63.89 -25.92 7.73
CA ASP A 113 65.13 -26.56 8.17
C ASP A 113 66.34 -25.69 7.76
N SER A 114 67.50 -26.07 8.27
CA SER A 114 68.56 -25.18 8.76
C SER A 114 69.73 -24.93 7.80
N SER A 115 70.51 -23.89 8.11
CA SER A 115 71.81 -23.49 7.50
C SER A 115 71.73 -22.91 6.07
N ILE A 116 72.57 -21.95 5.63
CA ILE A 116 73.96 -21.61 5.97
C ILE A 116 74.21 -20.07 5.99
N GLU A 117 75.08 -19.64 6.92
CA GLU A 117 75.93 -18.43 7.02
C GLU A 117 75.54 -17.04 6.45
N ALA A 118 75.74 -16.02 7.30
CA ALA A 118 76.05 -14.64 6.91
C ALA A 118 77.58 -14.44 6.83
N PRO A 119 78.07 -13.35 6.21
CA PRO A 119 78.34 -12.18 7.06
C PRO A 119 78.02 -10.81 6.44
N SER A 120 77.43 -9.96 7.29
CA SER A 120 77.86 -8.59 7.63
C SER A 120 78.41 -7.64 6.56
N ILE A 121 77.80 -6.45 6.44
CA ILE A 121 78.38 -5.15 6.89
C ILE A 121 77.34 -4.03 6.75
N ASP A 122 77.13 -3.31 7.85
CA ASP A 122 76.44 -2.00 8.00
C ASP A 122 77.58 -0.95 8.25
N PRO A 123 77.40 0.40 8.32
CA PRO A 123 76.18 1.21 8.13
C PRO A 123 76.32 2.60 7.42
N ASN A 124 75.25 3.03 6.72
CA ASN A 124 74.68 4.40 6.80
C ASN A 124 75.50 5.61 6.16
N PRO A 125 75.14 6.92 6.32
CA PRO A 125 74.51 7.68 5.22
C PRO A 125 75.09 9.09 4.91
N ILE A 126 74.74 9.70 3.75
CA ILE A 126 74.89 11.15 3.49
C ILE A 126 73.69 11.72 2.70
N ALA A 127 73.24 12.92 3.07
CA ALA A 127 72.22 13.73 2.38
C ALA A 127 72.80 15.14 2.00
N PRO A 128 72.01 16.18 1.67
CA PRO A 128 71.82 16.64 0.28
C PRO A 128 72.40 18.04 -0.02
N ARG A 129 72.38 18.44 -1.30
CA ARG A 129 72.43 19.83 -1.84
C ARG A 129 72.32 19.76 -3.38
N ASN A 130 71.97 20.77 -4.17
CA ASN A 130 71.14 21.99 -4.15
C ASN A 130 71.53 22.76 -5.45
N SER A 131 70.79 23.81 -5.86
CA SER A 131 71.03 24.69 -7.05
C SER A 131 70.90 24.02 -8.44
N GLY A 132 70.50 24.72 -9.51
CA GLY A 132 70.09 26.14 -9.64
C GLY A 132 69.88 26.53 -11.12
N ASP A 133 69.43 27.78 -11.35
CA ASP A 133 69.36 28.52 -12.64
C ASP A 133 68.27 28.07 -13.64
N GLN A 134 67.22 28.89 -13.93
CA GLN A 134 67.13 30.07 -14.83
C GLN A 134 67.11 29.67 -16.33
N GLU A 135 66.26 30.22 -17.23
CA GLU A 135 65.83 31.61 -17.37
C GLU A 135 64.47 31.79 -18.15
N SER A 136 63.73 32.83 -17.75
CA SER A 136 62.94 33.83 -18.54
C SER A 136 61.78 33.52 -19.53
N VAL A 137 60.60 34.01 -19.11
CA VAL A 137 59.45 34.69 -19.80
C VAL A 137 59.85 35.79 -20.85
N PRO A 138 58.98 36.64 -21.48
CA PRO A 138 57.53 37.00 -21.29
C PRO A 138 56.69 36.96 -22.61
N LEU A 139 55.46 37.48 -22.82
CA LEU A 139 54.41 38.32 -22.15
C LEU A 139 53.00 37.66 -22.37
N GLY A 140 51.84 38.11 -21.87
CA GLY A 140 51.50 39.17 -20.89
C GLY A 140 49.98 39.36 -20.68
N SER A 141 49.59 39.74 -19.44
CA SER A 141 48.58 40.74 -18.98
C SER A 141 47.36 41.10 -19.87
N THR A 142 46.13 41.33 -19.37
CA THR A 142 45.62 42.05 -18.16
C THR A 142 44.23 41.47 -17.76
N GLY A 143 43.74 41.48 -16.50
CA GLY A 143 43.19 42.62 -15.70
C GLY A 143 41.70 42.87 -16.04
N GLN A 144 40.70 43.09 -15.17
CA GLN A 144 40.56 43.49 -13.75
C GLN A 144 39.21 42.95 -13.17
N GLN A 145 39.12 42.45 -11.93
CA GLN A 145 38.59 43.09 -10.69
C GLN A 145 37.14 43.68 -10.70
N ASP A 146 36.24 43.04 -9.92
CA ASP A 146 35.34 43.53 -8.83
C ASP A 146 34.87 45.03 -8.76
N PRO A 147 33.70 45.40 -8.16
CA PRO A 147 33.12 44.79 -6.94
C PRO A 147 31.57 44.78 -6.76
N ALA A 148 31.14 44.36 -5.55
CA ALA A 148 29.78 44.16 -5.04
C ALA A 148 28.83 45.39 -4.95
N LYS A 149 27.51 45.10 -4.75
CA LYS A 149 26.54 45.97 -4.03
C LYS A 149 25.24 45.25 -3.60
N GLN A 150 24.87 45.38 -2.33
CA GLN A 150 23.45 45.42 -1.89
C GLN A 150 22.89 46.86 -2.08
N PRO A 151 21.56 47.08 -2.05
CA PRO A 151 20.97 47.59 -0.80
C PRO A 151 19.49 47.22 -0.48
N VAL A 152 19.23 47.02 0.83
CA VAL A 152 18.18 47.62 1.69
C VAL A 152 16.69 47.70 1.25
N SER A 153 15.78 47.34 2.17
CA SER A 153 14.32 47.54 2.15
C SER A 153 13.86 49.01 2.23
N PRO A 154 12.54 49.28 2.16
CA PRO A 154 11.93 50.06 3.26
C PRO A 154 10.59 49.47 3.76
N ASN A 155 9.87 50.24 4.59
CA ASN A 155 9.05 49.73 5.71
C ASN A 155 7.67 50.44 5.84
N ALA A 156 6.78 49.84 6.65
CA ALA A 156 5.72 50.45 7.46
C ALA A 156 4.35 50.89 6.88
N GLY A 157 3.31 50.70 7.72
CA GLY A 157 1.92 51.19 7.58
C GLY A 157 0.87 50.13 7.98
N SER A 158 0.62 49.79 9.27
CA SER A 158 -0.23 50.49 10.27
C SER A 158 -1.61 50.92 9.73
N SER A 159 -2.77 50.67 10.37
CA SER A 159 -3.06 50.64 11.82
C SER A 159 -4.50 50.15 12.16
N SER A 160 -4.73 49.73 13.42
CA SER A 160 -5.97 49.84 14.25
C SER A 160 -7.36 49.32 13.74
N GLY A 161 -8.23 48.71 14.56
CA GLY A 161 -8.15 48.39 16.00
C GLY A 161 -9.53 48.01 16.60
N THR A 162 -9.55 47.69 17.92
CA THR A 162 -10.71 47.45 18.82
C THR A 162 -11.68 46.29 18.46
N ALA A 163 -11.87 45.22 19.24
CA ALA A 163 -12.17 45.06 20.68
C ALA A 163 -13.66 45.27 21.04
N GLY A 164 -14.30 44.19 21.53
CA GLY A 164 -15.67 44.16 22.03
C GLY A 164 -16.01 42.77 22.57
N ASN A 165 -15.95 42.61 23.90
CA ASN A 165 -16.57 41.47 24.58
C ASN A 165 -18.09 41.67 24.59
N ASP A 166 -18.86 40.58 24.62
CA ASP A 166 -19.93 40.42 25.62
C ASP A 166 -20.45 38.97 25.64
N ASP A 167 -20.65 38.45 26.85
CA ASP A 167 -21.14 37.11 27.19
C ASP A 167 -22.40 37.27 28.07
N PRO A 168 -23.51 36.56 27.80
CA PRO A 168 -24.59 36.42 28.76
C PRO A 168 -24.83 34.97 29.19
N GLN A 169 -24.31 34.62 30.37
CA GLN A 169 -24.70 33.43 31.13
C GLN A 169 -26.15 33.49 31.63
N ILE A 170 -26.96 32.45 31.39
CA ILE A 170 -28.04 32.02 32.31
C ILE A 170 -28.20 30.47 32.25
N PRO A 171 -28.94 29.78 33.16
CA PRO A 171 -28.36 28.97 34.24
C PRO A 171 -28.57 27.45 34.08
N PRO A 172 -27.95 26.59 34.92
CA PRO A 172 -28.07 25.14 34.82
C PRO A 172 -29.35 24.60 35.46
N ASN A 173 -29.96 23.58 34.87
CA ASN A 173 -31.02 22.80 35.51
C ASN A 173 -30.66 21.30 35.63
N LYS A 174 -31.13 20.65 36.69
CA LYS A 174 -30.63 19.35 37.19
C LYS A 174 -31.63 18.20 37.01
N LEU A 175 -31.07 17.03 36.67
CA LEU A 175 -31.56 15.66 36.98
C LEU A 175 -32.83 15.16 36.24
N PRO A 176 -33.07 13.82 36.20
CA PRO A 176 -32.31 12.73 36.80
C PRO A 176 -31.70 11.70 35.81
N ARG A 177 -30.88 10.80 36.38
CA ARG A 177 -30.31 9.60 35.73
C ARG A 177 -31.40 8.53 35.50
N ASN A 178 -31.14 7.65 34.54
CA ASN A 178 -31.43 6.22 34.71
C ASN A 178 -30.27 5.41 34.12
N ASP A 179 -29.81 4.41 34.86
CA ASP A 179 -28.80 3.45 34.43
C ASP A 179 -29.40 2.43 33.42
N THR A 180 -28.58 1.73 32.63
CA THR A 180 -28.29 0.28 32.77
C THR A 180 -27.43 -0.22 31.57
N MET A 181 -26.64 -1.29 31.80
CA MET A 181 -25.95 -2.16 30.82
C MET A 181 -24.78 -1.59 30.02
N SER A 182 -23.59 -1.75 30.59
CA SER A 182 -22.31 -1.79 29.87
C SER A 182 -21.99 -3.23 29.45
N THR A 183 -21.87 -3.50 28.14
CA THR A 183 -21.28 -4.74 27.62
C THR A 183 -19.84 -4.49 27.16
N LYS A 184 -18.89 -5.15 27.84
CA LYS A 184 -17.50 -5.28 27.36
C LYS A 184 -17.50 -5.97 26.00
N VAL A 185 -16.76 -5.43 25.04
CA VAL A 185 -16.26 -6.19 23.90
C VAL A 185 -14.83 -6.64 24.25
N GLU A 186 -14.63 -7.94 24.44
CA GLU A 186 -13.30 -8.50 24.72
C GLU A 186 -12.53 -8.75 23.42
N SER A 187 -11.27 -8.33 23.41
CA SER A 187 -10.32 -8.57 22.34
C SER A 187 -9.77 -9.99 22.39
N VAL A 188 -9.86 -10.75 21.29
CA VAL A 188 -9.29 -12.11 21.21
C VAL A 188 -8.11 -12.17 20.24
N PHE A 189 -6.94 -11.92 20.83
CA PHE A 189 -5.64 -12.57 20.64
C PHE A 189 -5.02 -12.85 19.25
N SER A 190 -3.85 -12.22 19.07
CA SER A 190 -2.68 -12.76 18.38
C SER A 190 -2.20 -14.09 18.99
N ASN A 191 -1.51 -14.92 18.21
CA ASN A 191 -0.82 -16.12 18.71
C ASN A 191 0.66 -16.15 18.27
N ASP A 192 1.56 -16.05 19.26
CA ASP A 192 2.96 -16.46 19.14
C ASP A 192 3.10 -17.94 19.50
N GLY A 193 4.00 -18.67 18.84
CA GLY A 193 4.16 -20.11 19.03
C GLY A 193 5.09 -20.51 20.18
N LYS A 194 4.82 -21.66 20.82
CA LYS A 194 5.87 -22.48 21.42
C LYS A 194 5.51 -23.97 21.56
N SER A 195 6.53 -24.81 21.37
CA SER A 195 6.47 -26.28 21.33
C SER A 195 6.36 -26.95 22.70
N SER A 196 5.81 -28.17 22.75
CA SER A 196 6.10 -29.20 23.76
C SER A 196 5.83 -30.62 23.21
N LYS A 197 6.56 -31.62 23.74
CA LYS A 197 6.68 -33.01 23.19
C LYS A 197 5.89 -34.06 23.98
N SER A 198 5.43 -35.11 23.28
CA SER A 198 5.33 -36.53 23.73
C SER A 198 4.90 -37.41 22.54
N SER A 199 5.75 -38.21 21.88
CA SER A 199 6.38 -39.50 22.26
C SER A 199 5.49 -40.75 22.07
N GLU A 200 5.72 -41.46 20.96
CA GLU A 200 5.62 -42.94 20.71
C GLU A 200 4.30 -43.68 21.04
N THR A 201 3.74 -44.54 20.18
CA THR A 201 4.34 -45.81 19.70
C THR A 201 3.83 -46.34 18.34
N SER A 202 4.66 -47.21 17.73
CA SER A 202 4.51 -48.00 16.50
C SER A 202 3.19 -48.77 16.28
N ALA A 203 2.69 -48.79 15.03
CA ALA A 203 2.61 -49.99 14.17
C ALA A 203 2.09 -49.63 12.77
N GLY A 204 2.77 -50.07 11.70
CA GLY A 204 2.42 -49.68 10.32
C GLY A 204 1.52 -50.67 9.58
N SER A 205 0.81 -50.17 8.56
CA SER A 205 0.46 -50.94 7.36
C SER A 205 0.21 -49.99 6.18
N SER A 206 0.77 -50.30 5.02
CA SER A 206 0.70 -49.46 3.83
C SER A 206 -0.63 -49.63 3.10
N ILE A 207 -1.39 -48.55 2.94
CA ILE A 207 -2.42 -48.43 1.90
C ILE A 207 -2.23 -47.10 1.17
N GLN A 208 -2.13 -47.17 -0.16
CA GLN A 208 -2.20 -45.98 -1.03
C GLN A 208 -3.61 -45.37 -0.92
N GLY A 209 -3.72 -44.23 -0.24
CA GLY A 209 -4.94 -43.43 -0.15
C GLY A 209 -4.68 -42.04 -0.73
N ASN A 210 -5.21 -41.78 -1.92
CA ASN A 210 -5.08 -40.50 -2.60
C ASN A 210 -6.05 -39.48 -1.96
N ASN A 211 -5.69 -38.92 -0.81
CA ASN A 211 -6.51 -37.96 -0.08
C ASN A 211 -6.19 -36.52 -0.49
N GLY A 212 -6.66 -36.13 -1.68
CA GLY A 212 -7.03 -34.74 -1.93
C GLY A 212 -8.26 -34.44 -1.09
N ALA A 213 -8.08 -33.96 0.14
CA ALA A 213 -9.17 -33.51 0.98
C ALA A 213 -9.78 -32.25 0.36
N LEU A 214 -10.87 -32.42 -0.39
CA LEU A 214 -11.79 -31.34 -0.70
C LEU A 214 -12.24 -30.73 0.64
N GLU A 215 -12.07 -29.42 0.79
CA GLU A 215 -12.64 -28.72 1.95
C GLU A 215 -14.17 -28.92 1.96
N PRO A 216 -14.79 -29.07 3.14
CA PRO A 216 -16.22 -29.32 3.23
C PRO A 216 -16.98 -28.11 2.68
N ASP A 217 -17.77 -28.34 1.62
CA ASP A 217 -18.65 -27.33 1.04
C ASP A 217 -19.70 -26.92 2.09
N ILE A 218 -19.61 -25.68 2.59
CA ILE A 218 -20.49 -25.17 3.65
C ILE A 218 -21.82 -24.79 3.03
N THR A 219 -22.65 -25.81 2.75
CA THR A 219 -24.02 -25.61 2.29
C THR A 219 -24.88 -25.07 3.43
N TYR A 220 -25.00 -23.75 3.52
CA TYR A 220 -25.99 -23.12 4.40
C TYR A 220 -27.39 -23.52 3.97
N ASN A 221 -28.18 -24.07 4.90
CA ASN A 221 -29.58 -24.42 4.66
C ASN A 221 -30.46 -23.15 4.70
N LEU A 222 -30.34 -22.34 3.65
CA LEU A 222 -31.04 -21.05 3.51
C LEU A 222 -32.56 -21.25 3.37
N PRO A 223 -33.37 -20.29 3.82
CA PRO A 223 -34.80 -20.28 3.54
C PRO A 223 -35.08 -20.15 2.03
N PRO A 224 -36.31 -20.46 1.57
CA PRO A 224 -36.73 -20.22 0.19
C PRO A 224 -36.44 -18.79 -0.27
N GLN A 225 -36.14 -18.62 -1.55
CA GLN A 225 -35.75 -17.34 -2.16
C GLN A 225 -36.74 -16.20 -1.83
N GLU A 226 -38.04 -16.47 -1.82
CA GLU A 226 -39.09 -15.48 -1.53
C GLU A 226 -39.09 -15.03 -0.05
N GLU A 227 -38.78 -15.94 0.88
CA GLU A 227 -38.66 -15.62 2.31
C GLU A 227 -37.37 -14.81 2.58
N LEU A 228 -36.26 -15.16 1.90
CA LEU A 228 -35.01 -14.41 1.94
C LEU A 228 -35.20 -12.98 1.40
N GLU A 229 -35.91 -12.82 0.28
CA GLU A 229 -36.27 -11.51 -0.30
C GLU A 229 -37.08 -10.65 0.68
N GLN A 230 -38.04 -11.24 1.40
CA GLN A 230 -38.84 -10.54 2.39
C GLN A 230 -38.01 -10.13 3.62
N GLU A 231 -37.19 -11.04 4.16
CA GLU A 231 -36.30 -10.75 5.29
C GLU A 231 -35.33 -9.61 4.97
N TYR A 232 -34.76 -9.64 3.77
CA TYR A 232 -33.76 -8.69 3.32
C TYR A 232 -34.37 -7.31 3.02
N ALA A 233 -35.58 -7.27 2.43
CA ALA A 233 -36.32 -6.04 2.23
C ALA A 233 -36.72 -5.40 3.57
N ALA A 234 -37.20 -6.19 4.54
CA ALA A 234 -37.54 -5.70 5.88
C ALA A 234 -36.32 -5.15 6.63
N TYR A 235 -35.16 -5.80 6.49
CA TYR A 235 -33.91 -5.34 7.09
C TYR A 235 -33.41 -4.01 6.50
N ALA A 236 -33.52 -3.84 5.17
CA ALA A 236 -33.18 -2.59 4.51
C ALA A 236 -34.20 -1.47 4.80
N GLU A 237 -35.50 -1.79 4.90
CA GLU A 237 -36.54 -0.85 5.32
C GLU A 237 -36.30 -0.32 6.73
N ASP A 238 -36.04 -1.20 7.71
CA ASP A 238 -35.71 -0.81 9.08
C ASP A 238 -34.44 0.06 9.11
N PHE A 239 -33.41 -0.31 8.34
CA PHE A 239 -32.21 0.49 8.21
C PHE A 239 -32.50 1.92 7.69
N ILE A 240 -33.28 2.05 6.61
CA ILE A 240 -33.70 3.34 6.05
C ILE A 240 -34.47 4.15 7.10
N ARG A 241 -35.47 3.55 7.75
CA ARG A 241 -36.31 4.22 8.76
C ARG A 241 -35.52 4.72 9.96
N ARG A 242 -34.43 4.04 10.34
CA ARG A 242 -33.55 4.44 11.46
C ARG A 242 -32.48 5.46 11.08
N ASN A 243 -31.97 5.41 9.84
CA ASN A 243 -30.76 6.15 9.45
C ASN A 243 -30.99 7.31 8.48
N PHE A 244 -32.12 7.34 7.74
CA PHE A 244 -32.41 8.37 6.74
C PHE A 244 -33.72 9.13 6.99
N LYS A 245 -33.81 10.34 6.41
CA LYS A 245 -34.98 11.21 6.44
C LYS A 245 -35.29 11.67 5.01
N GLY A 246 -36.40 11.21 4.44
CA GLY A 246 -36.82 11.60 3.08
C GLY A 246 -35.98 11.03 1.94
N LEU A 247 -35.14 10.01 2.20
CA LEU A 247 -34.29 9.34 1.22
C LEU A 247 -34.70 7.88 1.11
N LEU A 248 -34.96 7.41 -0.13
CA LEU A 248 -35.50 6.08 -0.47
C LEU A 248 -36.88 5.80 0.20
N ASP A 249 -37.94 5.64 -0.59
CA ASP A 249 -39.24 5.18 -0.07
C ASP A 249 -39.32 3.63 -0.06
N PRO A 250 -39.37 2.97 1.11
CA PRO A 250 -39.47 1.51 1.19
C PRO A 250 -40.77 0.94 0.59
N ASN A 251 -41.81 1.78 0.44
CA ASN A 251 -43.09 1.35 -0.10
C ASN A 251 -43.10 1.32 -1.64
N SER A 252 -42.20 2.06 -2.27
CA SER A 252 -42.12 2.22 -3.73
C SER A 252 -41.87 0.90 -4.46
N PRO A 253 -42.43 0.72 -5.68
CA PRO A 253 -42.15 -0.46 -6.50
C PRO A 253 -40.65 -0.62 -6.82
N ASP A 254 -39.95 0.49 -7.04
CA ASP A 254 -38.54 0.49 -7.39
C ASP A 254 -37.65 0.01 -6.24
N PHE A 255 -37.93 0.45 -5.00
CA PHE A 255 -37.25 -0.09 -3.81
C PHE A 255 -37.46 -1.60 -3.67
N LYS A 256 -38.70 -2.08 -3.84
CA LYS A 256 -39.01 -3.52 -3.73
C LYS A 256 -38.30 -4.35 -4.82
N ASN A 257 -38.19 -3.81 -6.03
CA ASN A 257 -37.43 -4.43 -7.11
C ASN A 257 -35.92 -4.41 -6.86
N MET A 258 -35.39 -3.31 -6.31
CA MET A 258 -33.99 -3.18 -5.89
C MET A 258 -33.65 -4.21 -4.80
N MET A 259 -34.49 -4.36 -3.77
CA MET A 259 -34.28 -5.34 -2.69
C MET A 259 -34.38 -6.79 -3.16
N ARG A 260 -35.31 -7.12 -4.06
CA ARG A 260 -35.34 -8.43 -4.73
C ARG A 260 -34.03 -8.75 -5.45
N ASN A 261 -33.54 -7.79 -6.25
CA ASN A 261 -32.28 -7.96 -6.97
C ASN A 261 -31.08 -8.08 -6.01
N ALA A 262 -31.04 -7.26 -4.96
CA ALA A 262 -30.01 -7.30 -3.93
C ALA A 262 -30.00 -8.64 -3.20
N ALA A 263 -31.15 -9.20 -2.83
CA ALA A 263 -31.24 -10.50 -2.15
C ALA A 263 -30.76 -11.66 -3.02
N ARG A 264 -31.23 -11.75 -4.27
CA ARG A 264 -30.74 -12.75 -5.24
C ARG A 264 -29.23 -12.66 -5.42
N LYS A 265 -28.69 -11.46 -5.64
CA LYS A 265 -27.26 -11.26 -5.88
C LYS A 265 -26.41 -11.39 -4.61
N ALA A 266 -26.95 -11.09 -3.43
CA ALA A 266 -26.28 -11.35 -2.16
C ALA A 266 -26.06 -12.86 -1.94
N LYS A 267 -26.99 -13.72 -2.38
CA LYS A 267 -26.79 -15.18 -2.42
C LYS A 267 -25.69 -15.58 -3.40
N GLU A 268 -25.69 -15.02 -4.61
CA GLU A 268 -24.61 -15.24 -5.61
C GLU A 268 -23.23 -14.82 -5.05
N ILE A 269 -23.15 -13.70 -4.32
CA ILE A 269 -21.93 -13.25 -3.62
C ILE A 269 -21.56 -14.19 -2.47
N MET A 270 -22.54 -14.65 -1.69
CA MET A 270 -22.33 -15.55 -0.55
C MET A 270 -21.64 -16.84 -0.99
N GLU A 271 -22.15 -17.48 -2.03
CA GLU A 271 -21.60 -18.70 -2.63
C GLU A 271 -20.22 -18.42 -3.27
N LYS A 272 -20.13 -17.37 -4.10
CA LYS A 272 -18.89 -17.02 -4.82
C LYS A 272 -17.73 -16.65 -3.90
N TYR A 273 -18.00 -15.96 -2.79
CA TYR A 273 -16.97 -15.36 -1.93
C TYR A 273 -16.88 -15.94 -0.51
N ASP A 274 -17.65 -16.98 -0.17
CA ASP A 274 -17.71 -17.56 1.18
C ASP A 274 -18.02 -16.49 2.24
N ILE A 275 -19.10 -15.75 2.00
CA ILE A 275 -19.63 -14.78 2.97
C ILE A 275 -20.63 -15.52 3.87
N THR A 276 -20.74 -15.12 5.14
CA THR A 276 -21.75 -15.71 6.03
C THR A 276 -23.16 -15.25 5.61
N PRO A 277 -24.25 -16.01 5.87
CA PRO A 277 -25.61 -15.54 5.59
C PRO A 277 -25.95 -14.21 6.27
N GLU A 278 -25.45 -14.00 7.50
CA GLU A 278 -25.62 -12.75 8.26
C GLU A 278 -24.89 -11.57 7.59
N ASP A 279 -23.70 -11.77 7.04
CA ASP A 279 -23.00 -10.74 6.27
C ASP A 279 -23.63 -10.54 4.87
N ALA A 280 -24.14 -11.60 4.25
CA ALA A 280 -24.87 -11.54 2.99
C ALA A 280 -26.14 -10.67 3.11
N LYS A 281 -26.85 -10.77 4.23
CA LYS A 281 -27.95 -9.85 4.58
C LYS A 281 -27.49 -8.41 4.71
N LYS A 282 -26.30 -8.15 5.26
CA LYS A 282 -25.73 -6.78 5.33
C LYS A 282 -25.36 -6.21 3.96
N LEU A 283 -25.11 -7.04 2.95
CA LEU A 283 -24.85 -6.56 1.58
C LEU A 283 -26.02 -5.76 0.99
N THR A 284 -27.27 -6.00 1.43
CA THR A 284 -28.42 -5.22 0.94
C THR A 284 -28.36 -3.76 1.36
N LYS A 285 -27.67 -3.44 2.46
CA LYS A 285 -27.37 -2.05 2.82
C LYS A 285 -26.49 -1.41 1.76
N LEU A 286 -25.50 -2.11 1.21
CA LEU A 286 -24.63 -1.59 0.15
C LEU A 286 -25.41 -1.27 -1.14
N ALA A 287 -26.48 -2.02 -1.45
CA ALA A 287 -27.36 -1.75 -2.59
C ALA A 287 -28.06 -0.38 -2.51
N LEU A 288 -28.24 0.14 -1.29
CA LEU A 288 -28.87 1.44 -1.09
C LEU A 288 -27.98 2.60 -1.51
N TYR A 289 -26.65 2.40 -1.57
CA TYR A 289 -25.68 3.47 -1.80
C TYR A 289 -25.20 3.51 -3.25
N ASP A 290 -24.81 4.69 -3.70
CA ASP A 290 -23.85 4.84 -4.81
C ASP A 290 -22.42 4.95 -4.25
N PHE A 291 -21.41 4.81 -5.11
CA PHE A 291 -19.99 4.80 -4.72
C PHE A 291 -19.23 5.91 -5.45
N ALA A 292 -18.48 6.72 -4.69
CA ALA A 292 -17.49 7.66 -5.22
C ALA A 292 -16.11 7.33 -4.63
N ILE A 293 -15.09 7.22 -5.46
CA ILE A 293 -13.73 6.89 -5.04
C ILE A 293 -12.77 8.01 -5.45
N LEU A 294 -12.15 8.64 -4.47
CA LEU A 294 -11.01 9.54 -4.66
C LEU A 294 -9.72 8.72 -4.71
N CYS A 295 -9.05 8.78 -5.84
CA CYS A 295 -7.81 8.06 -6.14
C CYS A 295 -6.61 9.01 -6.07
N ASP A 296 -5.56 8.58 -5.40
CA ASP A 296 -4.28 9.27 -5.39
C ASP A 296 -3.51 9.00 -6.68
N ASP A 297 -3.15 10.06 -7.38
CA ASP A 297 -2.34 10.11 -8.60
C ASP A 297 -1.10 10.99 -8.41
N SER A 298 -0.74 11.30 -7.16
CA SER A 298 0.39 12.17 -6.83
C SER A 298 1.74 11.51 -7.14
N SER A 299 2.83 12.29 -7.10
CA SER A 299 4.15 11.78 -7.49
C SER A 299 4.64 10.59 -6.66
N SER A 300 4.16 10.37 -5.43
CA SER A 300 4.52 9.19 -4.62
C SER A 300 3.99 7.87 -5.20
N MET A 301 2.90 7.89 -5.97
CA MET A 301 2.35 6.68 -6.59
C MET A 301 3.29 6.05 -7.64
N ILE A 302 4.18 6.85 -8.21
CA ILE A 302 5.08 6.46 -9.30
C ILE A 302 6.33 5.78 -8.74
N SER A 303 6.68 4.60 -9.27
CA SER A 303 7.76 3.76 -8.74
C SER A 303 9.14 4.41 -8.78
N GLU A 304 9.37 5.28 -9.76
CA GLU A 304 10.59 6.06 -9.97
C GLU A 304 10.79 7.17 -8.93
N TYR A 305 9.72 7.62 -8.27
CA TYR A 305 9.71 8.79 -7.39
C TYR A 305 9.43 8.47 -5.92
N ASN A 306 9.04 7.24 -5.57
CA ASN A 306 8.93 6.81 -4.17
C ASN A 306 10.17 6.10 -3.63
N ASP A 307 10.46 6.36 -2.34
CA ASP A 307 11.66 5.89 -1.62
C ASP A 307 11.87 4.37 -1.62
N GLU A 308 10.80 3.60 -1.83
CA GLU A 308 10.81 2.14 -1.75
C GLU A 308 10.84 1.45 -3.12
N GLY A 309 10.65 2.20 -4.22
CA GLY A 309 10.62 1.67 -5.59
C GLY A 309 9.42 0.77 -5.89
N GLU A 310 8.27 1.06 -5.28
CA GLU A 310 7.07 0.20 -5.30
C GLU A 310 6.11 0.57 -6.44
N ASP A 311 5.53 -0.47 -7.09
CA ASP A 311 4.36 -0.34 -7.96
C ASP A 311 3.09 -0.22 -7.10
N ARG A 312 2.57 1.00 -6.98
CA ARG A 312 1.37 1.35 -6.20
C ARG A 312 0.14 1.55 -7.10
N ILE A 313 0.39 1.85 -8.38
CA ILE A 313 -0.61 2.07 -9.43
C ILE A 313 -1.36 0.78 -9.75
N THR A 314 -0.64 -0.32 -10.06
CA THR A 314 -1.28 -1.59 -10.45
C THR A 314 -2.19 -2.14 -9.33
N PRO A 315 -1.75 -2.22 -8.05
CA PRO A 315 -2.64 -2.64 -6.98
C PRO A 315 -3.88 -1.76 -6.77
N MET A 316 -3.77 -0.44 -6.95
CA MET A 316 -4.94 0.44 -6.87
C MET A 316 -5.92 0.13 -8.01
N LYS A 317 -5.45 -0.01 -9.25
CA LYS A 317 -6.28 -0.42 -10.40
C LYS A 317 -6.99 -1.75 -10.17
N ASP A 318 -6.26 -2.76 -9.71
CA ASP A 318 -6.82 -4.10 -9.39
C ASP A 318 -7.91 -4.01 -8.32
N THR A 319 -7.72 -3.13 -7.34
CA THR A 319 -8.69 -2.87 -6.28
C THR A 319 -9.94 -2.18 -6.80
N LEU A 320 -9.79 -1.13 -7.61
CA LEU A 320 -10.91 -0.41 -8.22
C LEU A 320 -11.71 -1.32 -9.16
N GLY A 321 -11.03 -2.15 -9.96
CA GLY A 321 -11.66 -3.20 -10.75
C GLY A 321 -12.53 -4.13 -9.89
N ARG A 322 -11.98 -4.61 -8.76
CA ARG A 322 -12.72 -5.48 -7.83
C ARG A 322 -13.89 -4.78 -7.13
N ILE A 323 -13.70 -3.54 -6.71
CA ILE A 323 -14.77 -2.70 -6.14
C ILE A 323 -15.88 -2.50 -7.19
N SER A 324 -15.55 -2.27 -8.46
CA SER A 324 -16.55 -2.10 -9.52
C SER A 324 -17.35 -3.36 -9.80
N GLU A 325 -16.73 -4.55 -9.73
CA GLU A 325 -17.42 -5.83 -9.86
C GLU A 325 -18.39 -6.02 -8.69
N ILE A 326 -17.91 -5.85 -7.46
CA ILE A 326 -18.72 -6.01 -6.24
C ILE A 326 -19.88 -5.00 -6.22
N ALA A 327 -19.59 -3.72 -6.51
CA ALA A 327 -20.57 -2.65 -6.61
C ALA A 327 -21.59 -2.96 -7.70
N THR A 328 -21.18 -3.28 -8.93
CA THR A 328 -22.10 -3.55 -10.07
C THR A 328 -22.90 -4.84 -9.91
N ILE A 329 -22.39 -5.80 -9.13
CA ILE A 329 -23.22 -6.90 -8.64
C ILE A 329 -24.31 -6.28 -7.74
N ILE A 330 -23.99 -5.65 -6.62
CA ILE A 330 -25.02 -5.24 -5.65
C ILE A 330 -25.95 -4.11 -6.16
N GLU A 331 -25.41 -3.14 -6.91
CA GLU A 331 -26.04 -1.92 -7.44
C GLU A 331 -25.61 -1.67 -8.91
N PRO A 332 -26.54 -1.70 -9.90
CA PRO A 332 -26.20 -1.56 -11.32
C PRO A 332 -25.73 -0.16 -11.78
N SER A 333 -25.73 0.89 -10.95
CA SER A 333 -25.21 2.23 -11.30
C SER A 333 -23.70 2.20 -11.54
N GLY A 334 -22.95 1.36 -10.83
CA GLY A 334 -21.49 1.26 -10.91
C GLY A 334 -20.79 2.19 -9.92
N ILE A 335 -19.59 2.66 -10.26
CA ILE A 335 -18.78 3.55 -9.42
C ILE A 335 -18.37 4.83 -10.13
N SER A 336 -18.24 5.92 -9.37
CA SER A 336 -17.62 7.17 -9.81
C SER A 336 -16.18 7.25 -9.31
N LEU A 337 -15.27 7.70 -10.17
CA LEU A 337 -13.86 7.94 -9.82
C LEU A 337 -13.55 9.44 -9.90
N ARG A 338 -12.69 9.93 -9.02
CA ARG A 338 -12.05 11.25 -9.11
C ARG A 338 -10.58 11.10 -8.72
N PHE A 339 -9.71 11.96 -9.21
CA PHE A 339 -8.28 11.94 -8.88
C PHE A 339 -7.84 13.17 -8.08
N LEU A 340 -6.65 13.16 -7.48
CA LEU A 340 -6.15 14.35 -6.75
C LEU A 340 -5.67 15.45 -7.71
N ASN A 341 -4.95 15.08 -8.78
CA ASN A 341 -4.24 16.03 -9.64
C ASN A 341 -4.80 16.09 -11.08
N HIS A 342 -5.24 14.96 -11.65
CA HIS A 342 -5.85 14.91 -12.99
C HIS A 342 -7.18 15.69 -13.05
N ASP A 343 -7.46 16.33 -14.18
CA ASP A 343 -8.69 17.11 -14.39
C ASP A 343 -9.85 16.24 -14.90
N ASP A 344 -10.73 15.90 -13.96
CA ASP A 344 -11.89 15.05 -14.19
C ASP A 344 -12.97 15.71 -15.07
N GLU A 345 -12.94 17.03 -15.32
CA GLU A 345 -13.92 17.69 -16.21
C GLU A 345 -13.81 17.23 -17.67
N SER A 346 -12.65 16.71 -18.06
CA SER A 346 -12.36 16.22 -19.41
C SER A 346 -12.92 14.83 -19.72
N GLY A 347 -13.38 14.07 -18.71
CA GLY A 347 -13.66 12.64 -18.81
C GLY A 347 -14.99 12.20 -18.21
N ASP A 348 -15.60 11.20 -18.85
CA ASP A 348 -16.73 10.45 -18.28
C ASP A 348 -16.21 9.45 -17.22
N TRP A 349 -16.07 9.96 -16.00
CA TRP A 349 -15.55 9.26 -14.82
C TRP A 349 -16.63 8.70 -13.88
N ASP A 350 -17.90 8.72 -14.32
CA ASP A 350 -19.04 8.27 -13.53
C ASP A 350 -19.61 6.94 -14.08
N ASN A 351 -20.34 6.20 -13.24
CA ASN A 351 -21.06 4.98 -13.63
C ASN A 351 -20.17 3.87 -14.25
N MET A 352 -18.93 3.70 -13.79
CA MET A 352 -18.04 2.63 -14.24
C MET A 352 -18.49 1.27 -13.70
N LYS A 353 -18.76 0.32 -14.61
CA LYS A 353 -19.46 -0.95 -14.31
C LYS A 353 -18.62 -2.21 -14.46
N SER A 354 -17.38 -2.08 -14.91
CA SER A 354 -16.48 -3.23 -15.05
C SER A 354 -15.01 -2.82 -14.94
N ARG A 355 -14.17 -3.83 -14.68
CA ARG A 355 -12.72 -3.68 -14.59
C ARG A 355 -12.12 -3.18 -15.90
N GLU A 356 -12.62 -3.66 -17.03
CA GLU A 356 -12.14 -3.32 -18.37
C GLU A 356 -12.32 -1.81 -18.62
N VAL A 357 -13.50 -1.25 -18.31
CA VAL A 357 -13.77 0.18 -18.41
C VAL A 357 -12.82 1.00 -17.54
N ILE A 358 -12.50 0.52 -16.32
CA ILE A 358 -11.56 1.18 -15.41
C ILE A 358 -10.14 1.14 -15.99
N TYR A 359 -9.66 -0.02 -16.43
CA TYR A 359 -8.33 -0.15 -17.02
C TYR A 359 -8.18 0.72 -18.29
N ASP A 360 -9.18 0.72 -19.18
CA ASP A 360 -9.21 1.55 -20.40
C ASP A 360 -9.25 3.06 -20.11
N ARG A 361 -9.76 3.46 -18.94
CA ARG A 361 -9.77 4.85 -18.45
C ARG A 361 -8.44 5.22 -17.80
N PHE A 362 -7.88 4.36 -16.96
CA PHE A 362 -6.57 4.55 -16.33
C PHE A 362 -5.44 4.69 -17.37
N ALA A 363 -5.47 3.88 -18.43
CA ALA A 363 -4.53 3.96 -19.55
C ALA A 363 -4.51 5.32 -20.30
N LYS A 364 -5.49 6.21 -20.04
CA LYS A 364 -5.55 7.56 -20.63
C LYS A 364 -5.00 8.66 -19.71
N VAL A 365 -4.75 8.34 -18.44
CA VAL A 365 -4.32 9.31 -17.42
C VAL A 365 -3.01 8.96 -16.77
N GLU A 366 -2.55 7.70 -16.82
CA GLU A 366 -1.29 7.27 -16.19
C GLU A 366 -0.04 8.08 -16.62
N GLU A 367 -0.05 8.69 -17.80
CA GLU A 367 1.03 9.57 -18.28
C GLU A 367 1.04 10.96 -17.61
N ASP A 368 -0.11 11.41 -17.07
CA ASP A 368 -0.29 12.73 -16.43
C ASP A 368 -0.04 12.70 -14.90
N TRP A 369 0.29 11.54 -14.33
CA TRP A 369 0.40 11.38 -12.88
C TRP A 369 1.57 12.17 -12.29
N GLY A 370 1.35 12.74 -11.11
CA GLY A 370 2.30 13.58 -10.42
C GLY A 370 1.62 14.66 -9.58
N GLY A 371 2.42 15.53 -9.00
CA GLY A 371 1.93 16.62 -8.14
C GLY A 371 1.88 16.22 -6.67
N TRP A 372 1.13 17.00 -5.89
CA TRP A 372 1.04 16.88 -4.44
C TRP A 372 -0.13 15.97 -4.04
N THR A 373 -0.30 15.78 -2.74
CA THR A 373 -1.34 14.91 -2.15
C THR A 373 -2.36 15.74 -1.33
N PRO A 374 -3.09 16.71 -1.92
CA PRO A 374 -4.04 17.58 -1.20
C PRO A 374 -5.39 16.86 -0.94
N LEU A 375 -5.35 15.80 -0.14
CA LEU A 375 -6.46 14.88 0.12
C LEU A 375 -7.74 15.58 0.60
N GLY A 376 -7.64 16.50 1.56
CA GLY A 376 -8.81 17.15 2.15
C GLY A 376 -9.47 18.15 1.22
N THR A 377 -8.64 18.99 0.61
CA THR A 377 -9.05 20.06 -0.32
C THR A 377 -9.74 19.47 -1.56
N ILE A 378 -9.17 18.41 -2.14
CA ILE A 378 -9.75 17.78 -3.34
C ILE A 378 -10.93 16.87 -3.00
N LEU A 379 -10.94 16.21 -1.84
CA LEU A 379 -12.14 15.51 -1.34
C LEU A 379 -13.34 16.45 -1.24
N ASP A 380 -13.12 17.67 -0.75
CA ASP A 380 -14.19 18.67 -0.71
C ASP A 380 -14.63 19.09 -2.12
N GLN A 381 -13.69 19.59 -2.93
CA GLN A 381 -13.95 20.16 -4.25
C GLN A 381 -14.56 19.18 -5.25
N LYS A 382 -14.08 17.93 -5.29
CA LYS A 382 -14.47 16.95 -6.33
C LYS A 382 -15.54 15.96 -5.92
N ILE A 383 -15.78 15.76 -4.62
CA ILE A 383 -16.79 14.81 -4.13
C ILE A 383 -17.81 15.49 -3.21
N ILE A 384 -17.39 16.09 -2.09
CA ILE A 384 -18.36 16.60 -1.10
C ILE A 384 -19.26 17.69 -1.69
N GLN A 385 -18.69 18.73 -2.30
CA GLN A 385 -19.50 19.80 -2.88
C GLN A 385 -20.38 19.28 -4.04
N PRO A 386 -19.84 18.75 -5.15
CA PRO A 386 -20.65 18.42 -6.33
C PRO A 386 -21.49 17.13 -6.20
N MET A 387 -21.09 16.16 -5.37
CA MET A 387 -21.77 14.86 -5.28
C MET A 387 -22.64 14.71 -4.03
N VAL A 388 -22.42 15.49 -2.97
CA VAL A 388 -23.25 15.48 -1.76
C VAL A 388 -24.02 16.79 -1.64
N ILE A 389 -23.33 17.90 -1.35
CA ILE A 389 -23.94 19.15 -0.89
C ILE A 389 -24.81 19.78 -1.98
N ASP A 390 -24.29 19.92 -3.20
CA ASP A 390 -25.04 20.53 -4.30
C ASP A 390 -26.16 19.63 -4.81
N LYS A 391 -25.99 18.30 -4.76
CA LYS A 391 -27.08 17.36 -5.04
C LYS A 391 -28.18 17.44 -3.99
N MET A 392 -27.85 17.58 -2.70
CA MET A 392 -28.84 17.76 -1.63
C MET A 392 -29.57 19.11 -1.76
N ARG A 393 -28.85 20.20 -2.03
CA ARG A 393 -29.43 21.54 -2.25
C ARG A 393 -30.34 21.62 -3.47
N SER A 394 -30.06 20.84 -4.51
CA SER A 394 -30.84 20.80 -5.75
C SER A 394 -31.87 19.66 -5.81
N GLU A 395 -32.11 18.97 -4.68
CA GLU A 395 -33.04 17.82 -4.56
C GLU A 395 -32.73 16.64 -5.51
N LYS A 396 -31.48 16.55 -5.97
CA LYS A 396 -30.95 15.48 -6.85
C LYS A 396 -30.24 14.36 -6.08
N PHE A 397 -30.10 14.48 -4.76
CA PHE A 397 -29.52 13.45 -3.90
C PHE A 397 -30.57 12.36 -3.62
N VAL A 398 -30.74 11.44 -4.58
CA VAL A 398 -31.77 10.38 -4.55
C VAL A 398 -31.30 9.08 -3.91
N LYS A 399 -29.98 8.89 -3.77
CA LYS A 399 -29.34 7.77 -3.08
C LYS A 399 -28.24 8.27 -2.15
N PRO A 400 -28.02 7.63 -0.99
CA PRO A 400 -26.87 7.90 -0.13
C PRO A 400 -25.54 7.50 -0.81
N LEU A 401 -24.42 8.04 -0.33
CA LEU A 401 -23.11 7.91 -0.99
C LEU A 401 -22.06 7.27 -0.06
N ILE A 402 -21.39 6.21 -0.52
CA ILE A 402 -20.14 5.73 0.08
C ILE A 402 -18.98 6.42 -0.64
N VAL A 403 -18.21 7.20 0.11
CA VAL A 403 -17.00 7.86 -0.35
C VAL A 403 -15.79 7.06 0.13
N VAL A 404 -14.99 6.56 -0.81
CA VAL A 404 -13.72 5.87 -0.52
C VAL A 404 -12.57 6.78 -0.93
N VAL A 405 -11.58 6.94 -0.06
CA VAL A 405 -10.33 7.64 -0.37
C VAL A 405 -9.21 6.60 -0.35
N ILE A 406 -8.46 6.50 -1.44
CA ILE A 406 -7.31 5.61 -1.58
C ILE A 406 -6.07 6.47 -1.78
N THR A 407 -5.09 6.34 -0.90
CA THR A 407 -3.83 7.13 -0.93
C THR A 407 -2.61 6.27 -0.60
N ASP A 408 -1.44 6.68 -1.08
CA ASP A 408 -0.16 6.08 -0.71
C ASP A 408 0.72 6.98 0.18
N GLY A 409 0.27 8.21 0.43
CA GLY A 409 1.02 9.23 1.15
C GLY A 409 0.28 9.78 2.38
N GLN A 410 0.93 10.72 3.04
CA GLN A 410 0.26 11.66 3.94
C GLN A 410 -0.14 12.92 3.14
N PRO A 411 -1.15 13.69 3.59
CA PRO A 411 -1.49 14.97 2.97
C PRO A 411 -0.28 15.88 2.78
N CYS A 412 -0.20 16.55 1.64
CA CYS A 412 0.78 17.60 1.39
C CYS A 412 0.27 18.61 0.35
N GLY A 413 0.80 19.84 0.38
CA GLY A 413 0.30 20.94 -0.44
C GLY A 413 -0.97 21.62 0.11
N GLU A 414 -1.44 21.22 1.29
CA GLU A 414 -2.61 21.78 1.98
C GLU A 414 -2.34 21.94 3.49
N ALA A 415 -3.34 22.40 4.25
CA ALA A 415 -3.25 22.47 5.72
C ALA A 415 -3.36 21.06 6.35
N ASP A 416 -2.58 20.80 7.41
CA ASP A 416 -2.52 19.51 8.12
C ASP A 416 -3.90 18.94 8.55
N ASP A 417 -4.87 19.81 8.81
CA ASP A 417 -6.22 19.47 9.25
C ASP A 417 -7.29 19.56 8.13
N ALA A 418 -6.92 19.87 6.88
CA ALA A 418 -7.85 20.02 5.76
C ALA A 418 -8.76 18.79 5.58
N PHE A 419 -8.19 17.57 5.61
CA PHE A 419 -8.98 16.33 5.51
C PHE A 419 -9.94 16.15 6.70
N LYS A 420 -9.50 16.51 7.92
CA LYS A 420 -10.35 16.47 9.11
C LYS A 420 -11.53 17.44 8.94
N ASN A 421 -11.23 18.66 8.51
CA ASN A 421 -12.21 19.74 8.41
C ASN A 421 -13.24 19.44 7.31
N ALA A 422 -12.81 19.01 6.12
CA ALA A 422 -13.70 18.60 5.03
C ALA A 422 -14.75 17.54 5.47
N VAL A 423 -14.31 16.48 6.17
CA VAL A 423 -15.23 15.45 6.69
C VAL A 423 -16.17 16.02 7.77
N ILE A 424 -15.65 16.82 8.70
CA ILE A 424 -16.43 17.40 9.80
C ILE A 424 -17.47 18.39 9.28
N GLU A 425 -17.10 19.26 8.34
CA GLU A 425 -17.98 20.25 7.72
C GLU A 425 -19.07 19.57 6.90
N CYS A 426 -18.73 18.53 6.13
CA CYS A 426 -19.71 17.69 5.46
C CYS A 426 -20.70 17.06 6.45
N LYS A 427 -20.23 16.35 7.48
CA LYS A 427 -21.08 15.65 8.46
C LYS A 427 -21.92 16.60 9.32
N ARG A 428 -21.42 17.81 9.63
CA ARG A 428 -22.15 18.85 10.38
C ARG A 428 -23.00 19.77 9.49
N SER A 429 -22.92 19.65 8.16
CA SER A 429 -23.74 20.45 7.23
C SER A 429 -25.23 20.25 7.50
N ARG A 430 -26.03 21.30 7.27
CA ARG A 430 -27.49 21.23 7.45
C ARG A 430 -28.11 20.23 6.48
N GLU A 431 -27.52 20.14 5.30
CA GLU A 431 -27.83 19.22 4.21
C GLU A 431 -27.71 17.77 4.70
N VAL A 432 -26.53 17.32 5.13
CA VAL A 432 -26.31 15.94 5.59
C VAL A 432 -27.09 15.63 6.87
N VAL A 433 -27.18 16.56 7.84
CA VAL A 433 -28.00 16.38 9.06
C VAL A 433 -29.50 16.28 8.74
N GLY A 434 -29.93 16.96 7.67
CA GLY A 434 -31.28 16.95 7.11
C GLY A 434 -31.67 15.59 6.55
N TYR A 435 -30.77 14.94 5.81
CA TYR A 435 -30.95 13.58 5.25
C TYR A 435 -30.61 12.45 6.24
N GLY A 436 -29.77 12.72 7.24
CA GLY A 436 -29.23 11.76 8.22
C GLY A 436 -27.73 11.51 8.03
N GLU A 437 -26.95 11.44 9.12
CA GLU A 437 -25.48 11.32 9.07
C GLU A 437 -24.96 10.10 8.28
N ALA A 438 -25.77 9.04 8.21
CA ALA A 438 -25.50 7.83 7.46
C ALA A 438 -25.64 7.99 5.93
N ALA A 439 -26.22 9.11 5.46
CA ALA A 439 -26.41 9.39 4.03
C ALA A 439 -25.08 9.59 3.28
N VAL A 440 -23.99 9.84 4.02
CA VAL A 440 -22.62 9.86 3.50
C VAL A 440 -21.75 9.01 4.40
N ILE A 441 -21.00 8.06 3.84
CA ILE A 441 -20.12 7.15 4.58
C ILE A 441 -18.70 7.37 4.08
N PHE A 442 -17.74 7.70 4.95
CA PHE A 442 -16.34 7.89 4.55
C PHE A 442 -15.48 6.67 4.90
N ILE A 443 -14.75 6.17 3.92
CA ILE A 443 -13.73 5.13 4.06
C ILE A 443 -12.40 5.73 3.62
N ILE A 444 -11.33 5.54 4.39
CA ILE A 444 -9.97 5.79 3.93
C ILE A 444 -9.16 4.50 3.99
N SER A 445 -8.48 4.17 2.89
CA SER A 445 -7.62 3.00 2.73
C SER A 445 -6.27 3.42 2.13
N ARG A 446 -5.26 2.57 2.31
CA ARG A 446 -3.91 2.82 1.79
C ARG A 446 -3.42 1.76 0.80
N VAL A 447 -2.59 2.20 -0.13
CA VAL A 447 -1.68 1.34 -0.92
C VAL A 447 -0.23 1.70 -0.59
N GLY A 448 0.72 0.83 -0.91
CA GLY A 448 2.14 1.07 -0.65
C GLY A 448 2.54 0.94 0.82
N SER A 449 3.86 0.88 1.06
CA SER A 449 4.41 0.68 2.41
C SER A 449 4.76 1.98 3.16
N ASP A 450 4.32 3.14 2.67
CA ASP A 450 4.71 4.44 3.24
C ASP A 450 4.37 4.58 4.74
N LYS A 451 5.32 5.18 5.45
CA LYS A 451 5.26 5.40 6.90
C LYS A 451 4.48 6.66 7.24
N GLY A 452 4.49 7.68 6.37
CA GLY A 452 3.67 8.89 6.48
C GLY A 452 2.19 8.53 6.42
N ALA A 453 1.75 7.89 5.33
CA ALA A 453 0.40 7.38 5.12
C ALA A 453 -0.10 6.53 6.29
N ARG A 454 0.71 5.57 6.74
CA ARG A 454 0.39 4.74 7.93
C ARG A 454 0.22 5.59 9.19
N THR A 455 1.05 6.61 9.38
CA THR A 455 1.00 7.51 10.55
C THR A 455 -0.23 8.42 10.50
N PHE A 456 -0.55 8.95 9.32
CA PHE A 456 -1.74 9.75 9.04
C PHE A 456 -3.03 8.98 9.33
N LEU A 457 -3.24 7.81 8.70
CA LEU A 457 -4.39 6.95 8.97
C LEU A 457 -4.49 6.54 10.45
N SER A 458 -3.35 6.26 11.10
CA SER A 458 -3.32 5.99 12.54
C SER A 458 -3.71 7.22 13.38
N GLY A 459 -3.41 8.43 12.91
CA GLY A 459 -3.84 9.70 13.49
C GLY A 459 -5.35 9.89 13.39
N LEU A 460 -5.91 9.72 12.18
CA LEU A 460 -7.35 9.78 11.91
C LEU A 460 -8.12 8.79 12.80
N LYS A 461 -7.68 7.52 12.85
CA LYS A 461 -8.31 6.46 13.67
C LYS A 461 -8.32 6.74 15.17
N ARG A 462 -7.34 7.50 15.68
CA ARG A 462 -7.27 7.92 17.10
C ARG A 462 -8.00 9.24 17.37
N ASN A 463 -8.37 10.00 16.34
CA ASN A 463 -9.05 11.28 16.49
C ASN A 463 -10.50 11.04 16.97
N LYS A 464 -10.83 11.58 18.16
CA LYS A 464 -12.15 11.37 18.78
C LYS A 464 -13.31 11.91 17.95
N GLU A 465 -13.11 12.98 17.18
CA GLU A 465 -14.16 13.57 16.33
C GLU A 465 -14.37 12.75 15.05
N LEU A 466 -13.32 12.17 14.48
CA LEU A 466 -13.40 11.41 13.21
C LEU A 466 -13.70 9.92 13.40
N ARG A 467 -13.45 9.34 14.58
CA ARG A 467 -13.59 7.90 14.86
C ARG A 467 -14.99 7.35 14.53
N GLU A 468 -16.03 8.17 14.61
CA GLU A 468 -17.42 7.80 14.32
C GLU A 468 -17.86 8.17 12.89
N TRP A 469 -17.02 8.90 12.15
CA TRP A 469 -17.35 9.46 10.83
C TRP A 469 -16.43 9.04 9.68
N VAL A 470 -15.26 8.42 9.98
CA VAL A 470 -14.34 7.86 8.97
C VAL A 470 -13.93 6.45 9.38
N TYR A 471 -14.20 5.47 8.52
CA TYR A 471 -13.63 4.14 8.67
C TYR A 471 -12.19 4.13 8.13
N CYS A 472 -11.23 4.00 9.03
CA CYS A 472 -9.81 3.93 8.69
C CYS A 472 -9.39 2.46 8.52
N ASN A 473 -9.33 1.99 7.27
CA ASN A 473 -8.80 0.69 6.93
C ASN A 473 -7.28 0.70 7.13
N MET A 474 -6.80 -0.02 8.15
CA MET A 474 -5.38 0.00 8.51
C MET A 474 -4.55 -0.99 7.70
N ASP A 475 -5.18 -2.01 7.13
CA ASP A 475 -4.55 -2.98 6.24
C ASP A 475 -4.34 -2.33 4.87
N ARG A 476 -3.32 -2.76 4.13
CA ARG A 476 -3.15 -2.27 2.76
C ARG A 476 -4.10 -3.01 1.83
N LEU A 477 -4.59 -2.29 0.83
CA LEU A 477 -5.26 -2.90 -0.31
C LEU A 477 -4.26 -3.79 -1.09
N ASP A 478 -2.99 -3.35 -1.21
CA ASP A 478 -1.94 -4.05 -1.95
C ASP A 478 -1.22 -5.18 -1.19
N ASP A 479 -1.37 -5.27 0.15
CA ASP A 479 -0.91 -6.47 0.89
C ASP A 479 -1.66 -7.74 0.40
N ASN A 480 -2.87 -7.58 -0.13
CA ASN A 480 -3.69 -8.68 -0.64
C ASN A 480 -3.67 -8.81 -2.17
N SER A 481 -3.48 -7.74 -2.95
CA SER A 481 -3.29 -7.87 -4.40
C SER A 481 -2.01 -8.67 -4.73
N ALA A 482 -0.97 -8.58 -3.89
CA ALA A 482 0.19 -9.46 -3.97
C ALA A 482 -0.14 -10.95 -3.75
N ILE A 483 -1.20 -11.26 -2.97
CA ILE A 483 -1.72 -12.63 -2.82
C ILE A 483 -2.50 -13.02 -4.09
N MET A 484 -3.34 -12.13 -4.63
CA MET A 484 -4.08 -12.38 -5.89
C MET A 484 -3.16 -12.61 -7.08
N GLN A 485 -2.12 -11.79 -7.27
CA GLN A 485 -1.17 -11.93 -8.37
C GLN A 485 -0.42 -13.28 -8.28
N ARG A 486 -0.10 -13.76 -7.06
CA ARG A 486 0.44 -15.10 -6.86
C ARG A 486 -0.58 -16.19 -7.17
N ALA A 487 -1.80 -16.08 -6.65
CA ALA A 487 -2.86 -17.08 -6.86
C ALA A 487 -3.25 -17.21 -8.34
N ALA A 488 -3.36 -16.10 -9.06
CA ALA A 488 -3.60 -16.07 -10.51
C ALA A 488 -2.48 -16.74 -11.32
N MET A 489 -1.22 -16.68 -10.87
CA MET A 489 -0.10 -17.40 -11.49
C MET A 489 -0.07 -18.90 -11.16
N VAL A 490 -0.61 -19.33 -10.01
CA VAL A 490 -0.73 -20.74 -9.63
C VAL A 490 -2.02 -21.38 -10.20
N GLY A 491 -2.94 -20.57 -10.75
CA GLY A 491 -4.24 -21.01 -11.26
C GLY A 491 -5.30 -21.18 -10.16
N GLU A 492 -5.04 -20.65 -8.97
CA GLU A 492 -5.92 -20.76 -7.80
C GLU A 492 -6.91 -19.60 -7.75
N ALA A 493 -8.19 -19.87 -8.06
CA ALA A 493 -9.28 -18.90 -7.90
C ALA A 493 -9.49 -18.44 -6.44
N GLN A 494 -8.89 -19.13 -5.46
CA GLN A 494 -9.05 -18.89 -4.04
C GLN A 494 -8.46 -17.55 -3.57
N GLY A 495 -7.33 -17.10 -4.13
CA GLY A 495 -6.74 -15.81 -3.75
C GLY A 495 -7.57 -14.61 -4.20
N ASP A 496 -8.34 -14.75 -5.29
CA ASP A 496 -9.36 -13.78 -5.68
C ASP A 496 -10.49 -13.74 -4.64
N LYS A 497 -11.01 -14.94 -4.33
CA LYS A 497 -12.11 -15.15 -3.38
C LYS A 497 -11.86 -14.44 -2.04
N GLU A 498 -10.67 -14.64 -1.47
CA GLU A 498 -10.28 -14.07 -0.18
C GLU A 498 -10.17 -12.54 -0.22
N TYR A 499 -9.63 -11.96 -1.30
CA TYR A 499 -9.51 -10.50 -1.39
C TYR A 499 -10.86 -9.80 -1.50
N ALA A 500 -11.76 -10.33 -2.33
CA ALA A 500 -13.11 -9.79 -2.46
C ALA A 500 -13.88 -9.89 -1.13
N LYS A 501 -13.70 -10.99 -0.37
CA LYS A 501 -14.21 -11.14 1.01
C LYS A 501 -13.67 -10.07 1.95
N LYS A 502 -12.36 -9.78 1.91
CA LYS A 502 -11.74 -8.70 2.71
C LYS A 502 -12.25 -7.30 2.32
N LEU A 503 -12.39 -7.00 1.02
CA LEU A 503 -12.98 -5.74 0.56
C LEU A 503 -14.43 -5.58 1.04
N LEU A 504 -15.25 -6.62 0.93
CA LEU A 504 -16.61 -6.63 1.46
C LEU A 504 -16.63 -6.38 2.98
N GLN A 505 -15.74 -7.01 3.74
CA GLN A 505 -15.60 -6.76 5.18
C GLN A 505 -15.24 -5.30 5.50
N VAL A 506 -14.40 -4.63 4.69
CA VAL A 506 -14.10 -3.19 4.84
C VAL A 506 -15.37 -2.34 4.69
N PHE A 507 -16.18 -2.57 3.65
CA PHE A 507 -17.43 -1.84 3.44
C PHE A 507 -18.47 -2.13 4.54
N LEU A 508 -18.63 -3.39 4.94
CA LEU A 508 -19.56 -3.78 5.99
C LEU A 508 -19.17 -3.23 7.37
N ALA A 509 -17.87 -3.21 7.68
CA ALA A 509 -17.35 -2.60 8.90
C ALA A 509 -17.51 -1.07 8.90
N ALA A 510 -17.30 -0.41 7.75
CA ALA A 510 -17.53 1.02 7.60
C ALA A 510 -18.99 1.42 7.81
N LEU A 511 -19.94 0.67 7.22
CA LEU A 511 -21.36 0.82 7.50
C LEU A 511 -21.66 0.58 8.98
N GLY A 512 -21.17 -0.52 9.57
CA GLY A 512 -21.39 -0.83 10.99
C GLY A 512 -20.84 0.22 11.96
N GLN A 513 -19.77 0.93 11.60
CA GLN A 513 -19.18 2.01 12.41
C GLN A 513 -19.98 3.32 12.32
N GLN A 514 -20.55 3.63 11.14
CA GLN A 514 -21.12 4.95 10.83
C GLN A 514 -22.65 4.97 10.77
N THR A 515 -23.30 3.89 11.17
CA THR A 515 -24.76 3.75 11.19
C THR A 515 -25.24 3.26 12.55
N LYS A 516 -26.51 3.51 12.87
CA LYS A 516 -27.15 3.13 14.14
C LYS A 516 -28.19 2.03 13.91
#